data_AF-A0A952IDJ0-F1
#
_entry.id   AF-A0A952IDJ0-F1
#
_cell.length_a   1.000
_cell.length_b   1.000
_cell.length_c   1.000
_cell.angle_alpha   90.00
_cell.angle_beta   90.00
_cell.angle_gamma   90.00
#
_symmetry.space_group_name_H-M   'P 1'
#
loop_
_entity.id
_entity.type
_entity.pdbx_description
1 polymer ?
#
loop_
_entity_poly.entity_id
_entity_poly.type
_entity_poly.pdbx_seq_one_letter_code
_entity_poly.pdbx_strand_id
1 'polypeptide(L)'
;SVPFAYDNLSLTGDDHLQDPAISRAGAACPDAPVGDGFLLDQLGDTFVLLTINCSSTQLINTHGIELRSVTVNSSTDPSGLLAARYLGTFSKAVYLIRPDQHIAARWLEINPSAIEHTLLKATAHYQADHNETTNLNGFDSYCCDDQQNTQSDQ
;
A
#
# COMPACT_ATOMS: atom_id res chain seq x y z
N SER A 1 -23.75 -5.64 13.55
CA SER A 1 -23.18 -5.49 12.20
C SER A 1 -21.69 -5.78 12.29
N VAL A 2 -21.19 -6.78 11.57
CA VAL A 2 -19.76 -7.14 11.56
C VAL A 2 -18.97 -6.14 10.70
N PRO A 3 -17.76 -5.71 11.10
CA PRO A 3 -16.91 -4.89 10.25
C PRO A 3 -16.35 -5.77 9.14
N PHE A 4 -16.72 -5.47 7.90
CA PHE A 4 -16.16 -6.13 6.72
C PHE A 4 -14.86 -5.43 6.35
N ALA A 5 -13.73 -5.94 6.85
CA ALA A 5 -12.41 -5.56 6.35
C ALA A 5 -12.09 -6.49 5.17
N TYR A 6 -11.84 -5.94 3.99
CA TYR A 6 -11.32 -6.71 2.86
C TYR A 6 -9.90 -7.17 3.20
N ASP A 7 -9.77 -8.39 3.74
CA ASP A 7 -8.52 -8.87 4.33
C ASP A 7 -7.47 -9.34 3.30
N ASN A 8 -7.80 -9.44 2.00
CA ASN A 8 -6.89 -10.06 1.03
C ASN A 8 -7.12 -9.58 -0.42
N LEU A 9 -7.23 -8.27 -0.68
CA LEU A 9 -7.16 -7.76 -2.05
C LEU A 9 -5.74 -7.30 -2.38
N SER A 10 -5.23 -7.79 -3.50
CA SER A 10 -3.97 -7.44 -4.19
C SER A 10 -3.83 -5.95 -4.58
N LEU A 11 -4.52 -5.04 -3.89
CA LEU A 11 -4.58 -3.60 -4.14
C LEU A 11 -3.98 -2.77 -2.99
N THR A 12 -3.53 -3.43 -1.91
CA THR A 12 -2.82 -2.78 -0.80
C THR A 12 -1.32 -2.66 -1.10
N GLY A 13 -0.77 -1.47 -0.91
CA GLY A 13 0.67 -1.19 -1.02
C GLY A 13 1.40 -1.50 0.29
N ASP A 14 2.61 -0.97 0.43
CA ASP A 14 3.46 -1.23 1.60
C ASP A 14 2.80 -0.79 2.91
N ASP A 15 2.97 -1.61 3.94
CA ASP A 15 2.57 -1.31 5.32
C ASP A 15 3.81 -1.25 6.21
N HIS A 16 4.34 -0.03 6.42
CA HIS A 16 5.54 0.18 7.24
C HIS A 16 5.23 0.53 8.70
N LEU A 17 3.96 0.69 9.07
CA LEU A 17 3.56 0.99 10.45
C LEU A 17 2.93 -0.27 11.04
N GLN A 18 3.55 -0.90 12.04
CA GLN A 18 2.94 -2.11 12.65
C GLN A 18 1.69 -1.79 13.49
N ASP A 19 1.58 -0.55 13.99
CA ASP A 19 0.48 -0.05 14.78
C ASP A 19 0.07 1.36 14.35
N PRO A 20 -1.21 1.75 14.50
CA PRO A 20 -2.33 0.97 15.06
C PRO A 20 -3.09 0.15 13.99
N ALA A 21 -3.67 -0.98 14.40
CA ALA A 21 -4.36 -1.92 13.49
C ALA A 21 -5.63 -1.34 12.82
N ILE A 22 -6.25 -0.33 13.42
CA ILE A 22 -7.47 0.32 12.90
C ILE A 22 -7.22 1.09 11.59
N SER A 23 -5.98 1.55 11.36
CA SER A 23 -5.57 2.31 10.16
C SER A 23 -4.59 1.54 9.28
N ARG A 24 -4.65 0.20 9.31
CA ARG A 24 -3.82 -0.65 8.45
C ARG A 24 -4.13 -0.47 6.96
N ALA A 25 -3.16 -0.82 6.11
CA ALA A 25 -3.38 -0.85 4.67
C ALA A 25 -4.57 -1.78 4.34
N GLY A 26 -5.52 -1.28 3.55
CA GLY A 26 -6.77 -1.96 3.20
C GLY A 26 -7.95 -1.67 4.14
N ALA A 27 -7.73 -1.03 5.29
CA ALA A 27 -8.82 -0.61 6.17
C ALA A 27 -9.54 0.63 5.65
N ALA A 28 -10.82 0.75 6.01
CA ALA A 28 -11.55 2.00 5.87
C ALA A 28 -10.91 3.09 6.74
N CYS A 29 -10.85 4.31 6.24
CA CYS A 29 -10.22 5.44 6.92
C CYS A 29 -10.98 5.76 8.22
N PRO A 30 -10.37 5.58 9.41
CA PRO A 30 -11.06 5.84 10.67
C PRO A 30 -11.16 7.35 10.90
N ASP A 31 -12.37 7.88 11.01
CA ASP A 31 -12.52 9.32 11.22
C ASP A 31 -11.72 9.85 12.42
N ALA A 32 -11.23 11.07 12.35
CA ALA A 32 -10.49 11.71 13.44
C ALA A 32 -10.67 13.23 13.39
N PRO A 33 -10.79 13.89 14.56
CA PRO A 33 -10.83 15.35 14.61
C PRO A 33 -9.49 15.94 14.17
N VAL A 34 -9.54 16.96 13.31
CA VAL A 34 -8.38 17.69 12.79
C VAL A 34 -8.72 19.18 12.73
N GLY A 35 -8.02 20.00 13.53
CA GLY A 35 -8.32 21.42 13.64
C GLY A 35 -9.76 21.64 14.09
N ASP A 36 -10.54 22.40 13.31
CA ASP A 36 -11.94 22.73 13.59
C ASP A 36 -12.96 21.76 12.92
N GLY A 37 -12.51 20.65 12.32
CA GLY A 37 -13.36 19.71 11.59
C GLY A 37 -12.91 18.26 11.70
N PHE A 38 -13.36 17.43 10.77
CA PHE A 38 -13.02 16.00 10.72
C PHE A 38 -12.14 15.67 9.51
N LEU A 39 -11.33 14.61 9.65
CA LEU A 39 -10.43 14.16 8.60
C LEU A 39 -11.21 13.74 7.35
N LEU A 40 -12.35 13.04 7.51
CA LEU A 40 -13.16 12.57 6.39
C LEU A 40 -13.70 13.71 5.51
N ASP A 41 -14.03 14.86 6.09
CA ASP A 41 -14.47 16.06 5.35
C ASP A 41 -13.38 16.57 4.41
N GLN A 42 -12.12 16.29 4.75
CA GLN A 42 -10.97 16.65 3.96
C GLN A 42 -10.54 15.57 2.98
N LEU A 43 -11.26 14.45 2.79
CA LEU A 43 -10.86 13.38 1.86
C LEU A 43 -11.53 13.50 0.48
N GLY A 44 -12.78 13.96 0.41
CA GLY A 44 -13.47 14.17 -0.87
C GLY A 44 -13.57 12.91 -1.73
N ASP A 45 -13.54 13.09 -3.05
CA ASP A 45 -13.71 12.07 -4.10
C ASP A 45 -12.43 11.82 -4.93
N THR A 46 -11.27 12.24 -4.41
CA THR A 46 -9.96 12.15 -5.08
C THR A 46 -8.98 11.28 -4.28
N PHE A 47 -7.82 10.96 -4.86
CA PHE A 47 -6.74 10.36 -4.08
C PHE A 47 -6.13 11.41 -3.16
N VAL A 48 -5.88 11.03 -1.91
CA VAL A 48 -5.33 11.94 -0.90
C VAL A 48 -4.04 11.38 -0.30
N LEU A 49 -2.98 12.19 -0.35
CA LEU A 49 -1.76 11.96 0.40
C LEU A 49 -1.86 12.70 1.74
N LEU A 50 -2.18 11.96 2.79
CA LEU A 50 -2.27 12.48 4.15
C LEU A 50 -0.91 12.40 4.84
N THR A 51 -0.36 13.53 5.28
CA THR A 51 0.88 13.60 6.04
C THR A 51 0.61 14.08 7.46
N ILE A 52 1.06 13.32 8.46
CA ILE A 52 0.87 13.63 9.88
C ILE A 52 2.22 14.03 10.49
N ASN A 53 2.29 15.23 11.05
CA ASN A 53 3.49 15.81 11.67
C ASN A 53 4.70 15.92 10.72
N CYS A 54 4.48 15.91 9.41
CA CYS A 54 5.51 16.13 8.42
C CYS A 54 4.99 16.93 7.23
N SER A 55 5.89 17.70 6.62
CA SER A 55 5.60 18.52 5.45
C SER A 55 5.21 17.64 4.27
N SER A 56 4.09 17.92 3.61
CA SER A 56 3.79 17.27 2.34
C SER A 56 4.65 17.83 1.21
N THR A 57 4.96 16.97 0.25
CA THR A 57 5.43 17.39 -1.07
C THR A 57 4.21 17.57 -1.95
N GLN A 58 4.15 18.69 -2.68
CA GLN A 58 3.09 18.98 -3.63
C GLN A 58 3.27 18.07 -4.87
N LEU A 59 2.68 16.88 -4.81
CA LEU A 59 2.62 15.91 -5.91
C LEU A 59 1.27 16.11 -6.60
N ILE A 60 1.22 16.88 -7.68
CA ILE A 60 -0.06 17.37 -8.25
C ILE A 60 -0.62 16.43 -9.32
N ASN A 61 0.21 15.61 -9.96
CA ASN A 61 -0.27 14.76 -11.04
C ASN A 61 0.70 13.60 -11.31
N THR A 62 0.19 12.38 -11.20
CA THR A 62 0.91 11.17 -11.56
C THR A 62 0.02 10.39 -12.53
N HIS A 63 0.45 10.25 -13.79
CA HIS A 63 -0.28 9.50 -14.84
C HIS A 63 -1.73 9.95 -15.09
N GLY A 64 -2.04 11.24 -14.90
CA GLY A 64 -3.39 11.79 -15.09
C GLY A 64 -4.36 11.50 -13.94
N ILE A 65 -3.85 10.98 -12.83
CA ILE A 65 -4.59 10.79 -11.57
C ILE A 65 -4.34 12.02 -10.70
N GLU A 66 -5.43 12.67 -10.29
CA GLU A 66 -5.38 13.79 -9.36
C GLU A 66 -5.04 13.28 -7.95
N LEU A 67 -3.92 13.76 -7.41
CA LEU A 67 -3.47 13.49 -6.05
C LEU A 67 -3.47 14.79 -5.26
N ARG A 68 -4.28 14.85 -4.21
CA ARG A 68 -4.33 15.99 -3.29
C ARG A 68 -3.49 15.72 -2.06
N SER A 69 -2.66 16.66 -1.64
CA SER A 69 -1.94 16.55 -0.37
C SER A 69 -2.71 17.22 0.76
N VAL A 70 -2.80 16.54 1.90
CA VAL A 70 -3.40 17.05 3.14
C VAL A 70 -2.38 16.87 4.24
N THR A 71 -1.97 17.97 4.88
CA THR A 71 -1.04 17.93 6.01
C THR A 71 -1.79 18.25 7.29
N VAL A 72 -1.64 17.37 8.29
CA VAL A 72 -2.27 17.50 9.59
C VAL A 72 -1.22 17.39 10.69
N ASN A 73 -1.49 18.01 11.83
CA ASN A 73 -0.60 17.94 12.99
C ASN A 73 -1.35 17.36 14.18
N SER A 74 -0.81 16.33 14.81
CA SER A 74 -1.44 15.70 15.99
C SER A 74 -1.60 16.67 17.16
N SER A 75 -0.80 17.74 17.21
CA SER A 75 -0.92 18.79 18.23
C SER A 75 -2.14 19.68 18.04
N THR A 76 -2.77 19.65 16.86
CA THR A 76 -4.02 20.39 16.58
C THR A 76 -5.26 19.59 16.97
N ASP A 77 -5.09 18.36 17.43
CA ASP A 77 -6.15 17.52 17.98
C ASP A 77 -6.03 17.46 19.52
N PRO A 78 -6.83 18.26 20.27
CA PRO A 78 -6.82 18.22 21.72
C PRO A 78 -7.35 16.90 22.31
N SER A 79 -8.02 16.07 21.51
CA SER A 79 -8.54 14.76 21.95
C SER A 79 -7.51 13.64 21.89
N GLY A 80 -6.42 13.83 21.12
CA GLY A 80 -5.38 12.82 20.90
C GLY A 80 -5.85 11.60 20.08
N LEU A 81 -7.07 11.63 19.54
CA LEU A 81 -7.63 10.56 18.73
C LEU A 81 -6.90 10.38 17.40
N LEU A 82 -6.42 11.47 16.79
CA LEU A 82 -5.62 11.41 15.57
C LEU A 82 -4.35 10.59 15.80
N ALA A 83 -3.63 10.86 16.90
CA ALA A 83 -2.43 10.11 17.25
C ALA A 83 -2.77 8.64 17.57
N ALA A 84 -3.81 8.39 18.36
CA ALA A 84 -4.22 7.03 18.71
C ALA A 84 -4.67 6.19 17.50
N ARG A 85 -5.32 6.82 16.50
CA ARG A 85 -5.87 6.14 15.32
C ARG A 85 -4.88 6.03 14.16
N TYR A 86 -3.90 6.92 14.04
CA TYR A 86 -3.01 6.97 12.88
C TYR A 86 -1.51 6.92 13.20
N LEU A 87 -1.09 7.28 14.41
CA LEU A 87 0.33 7.29 14.75
C LEU A 87 0.73 6.12 15.65
N GLY A 88 -0.13 5.72 16.59
CA GLY A 88 0.21 4.70 17.57
C GLY A 88 1.45 5.13 18.37
N THR A 89 2.55 4.41 18.18
CA THR A 89 3.85 4.69 18.82
C THR A 89 4.78 5.57 17.97
N PHE A 90 4.41 5.88 16.73
CA PHE A 90 5.22 6.66 15.81
C PHE A 90 4.97 8.17 15.99
N SER A 91 5.97 9.00 15.64
CA SER A 91 5.85 10.47 15.76
C SER A 91 5.31 11.14 14.50
N LYS A 92 5.42 10.49 13.34
CA LYS A 92 4.98 10.95 12.03
C LYS A 92 4.54 9.78 11.16
N ALA A 93 3.68 10.05 10.19
CA ALA A 93 3.21 9.04 9.25
C ALA A 93 2.72 9.69 7.95
N VAL A 94 2.73 8.90 6.88
CA VAL A 94 2.25 9.25 5.55
C VAL A 94 1.27 8.17 5.11
N TYR A 95 0.09 8.57 4.69
CA TYR A 95 -0.97 7.68 4.26
C TYR A 95 -1.39 8.03 2.83
N LEU A 96 -1.55 7.02 1.99
CA LEU A 96 -2.26 7.18 0.71
C LEU A 96 -3.69 6.69 0.90
N ILE A 97 -4.64 7.57 0.64
CA ILE A 97 -6.07 7.32 0.81
C ILE A 97 -6.73 7.38 -0.57
N ARG A 98 -7.60 6.42 -0.83
CA ARG A 98 -8.36 6.27 -2.06
C ARG A 98 -9.63 7.15 -2.02
N PRO A 99 -10.22 7.46 -3.18
CA PRO A 99 -11.49 8.19 -3.26
C PRO A 99 -12.67 7.45 -2.62
N ASP A 100 -12.56 6.13 -2.41
CA ASP A 100 -13.51 5.31 -1.66
C ASP A 100 -13.22 5.28 -0.14
N GLN A 101 -12.41 6.23 0.36
CA GLN A 101 -12.01 6.36 1.76
C GLN A 101 -11.30 5.12 2.33
N HIS A 102 -10.61 4.33 1.51
CA HIS A 102 -9.75 3.24 1.97
C HIS A 102 -8.29 3.64 2.00
N ILE A 103 -7.57 3.14 3.01
CA ILE A 103 -6.11 3.30 3.11
C ILE A 103 -5.47 2.36 2.08
N ALA A 104 -4.82 2.91 1.06
CA ALA A 104 -4.08 2.12 0.07
C ALA A 104 -2.74 1.62 0.63
N ALA A 105 -2.02 2.50 1.33
CA ALA A 105 -0.70 2.22 1.90
C ALA A 105 -0.35 3.24 2.98
N ARG A 106 0.65 2.89 3.81
CA ARG A 106 1.17 3.79 4.86
C ARG A 106 2.68 3.64 5.05
N TRP A 107 3.33 4.79 5.24
CA TRP A 107 4.78 4.91 5.38
C TRP A 107 5.15 5.87 6.52
N LEU A 108 6.39 5.80 7.00
CA LEU A 108 6.93 6.77 7.96
C LEU A 108 7.41 8.06 7.29
N GLU A 109 7.76 7.98 6.00
CA GLU A 109 8.35 9.08 5.23
C GLU A 109 7.78 9.09 3.81
N ILE A 110 7.84 10.26 3.18
CA ILE A 110 7.41 10.43 1.79
C ILE A 110 8.43 9.77 0.88
N ASN A 111 7.99 8.76 0.13
CA ASN A 111 8.76 8.13 -0.93
C ASN A 111 7.99 8.26 -2.25
N PRO A 112 8.38 9.18 -3.16
CA PRO A 112 7.67 9.42 -4.41
C PRO A 112 7.48 8.16 -5.27
N SER A 113 8.51 7.30 -5.34
CA SER A 113 8.46 6.05 -6.12
C SER A 113 7.46 5.05 -5.53
N ALA A 114 7.44 4.90 -4.20
CA ALA A 114 6.46 4.03 -3.53
C ALA A 114 5.02 4.54 -3.67
N ILE A 115 4.84 5.87 -3.60
CA ILE A 115 3.53 6.52 -3.81
C ILE A 115 3.04 6.29 -5.23
N GLU A 116 3.87 6.52 -6.23
CA GLU A 116 3.56 6.29 -7.65
C GLU A 116 3.19 4.82 -7.91
N HIS A 117 4.01 3.89 -7.42
CA HIS A 117 3.74 2.46 -7.56
C HIS A 117 2.41 2.05 -6.92
N THR A 118 2.10 2.60 -5.74
CA THR A 118 0.84 2.32 -5.06
C THR A 118 -0.35 2.95 -5.78
N LEU A 119 -0.22 4.15 -6.35
CA LEU A 119 -1.25 4.78 -7.16
C LEU A 119 -1.60 3.94 -8.39
N LEU A 120 -0.59 3.45 -9.12
CA LEU A 120 -0.78 2.56 -10.26
C LEU A 120 -1.46 1.25 -9.86
N LYS A 121 -1.06 0.68 -8.72
CA LYS A 121 -1.70 -0.53 -8.15
C LYS A 121 -3.16 -0.29 -7.77
N ALA A 122 -3.45 0.80 -7.07
CA ALA A 122 -4.78 1.15 -6.59
C ALA A 122 -5.76 1.53 -7.71
N THR A 123 -5.27 1.98 -8.86
CA THR A 123 -6.06 2.29 -10.06
C THR A 123 -6.19 1.10 -11.02
N ALA A 124 -5.70 -0.08 -10.64
CA ALA A 124 -5.65 -1.27 -11.50
C ALA A 124 -4.93 -1.05 -12.86
N HIS A 125 -4.13 0.03 -12.97
CA HIS A 125 -3.21 0.27 -14.08
C HIS A 125 -1.89 -0.48 -13.91
N TYR A 126 -1.79 -1.35 -12.92
CA TYR A 126 -0.64 -2.22 -12.75
C TYR A 126 -0.57 -3.23 -13.90
N GLN A 127 0.20 -2.87 -14.93
CA GLN A 127 0.82 -3.88 -15.77
C GLN A 127 1.83 -4.58 -14.87
N ALA A 128 1.44 -5.74 -14.33
CA ALA A 128 2.41 -6.69 -13.85
C ALA A 128 3.34 -6.94 -15.04
N ASP A 129 4.54 -6.39 -14.96
CA ASP A 129 5.59 -6.67 -15.92
C ASP A 129 5.86 -8.17 -15.80
N HIS A 130 5.19 -8.97 -16.63
CA HIS A 130 5.40 -10.40 -16.74
C HIS A 130 6.75 -10.59 -17.43
N ASN A 131 7.83 -10.34 -16.68
CA ASN A 131 9.16 -10.77 -17.06
C ASN A 131 9.57 -12.04 -16.29
N GLU A 132 8.61 -12.92 -15.99
CA GLU A 132 8.92 -14.29 -15.57
C GLU A 132 9.28 -15.13 -16.80
N THR A 133 10.57 -15.07 -17.13
CA THR A 133 11.41 -16.19 -17.61
C THR A 133 10.92 -16.97 -18.84
N THR A 134 11.25 -16.45 -20.02
CA THR A 134 11.41 -17.27 -21.22
C THR A 134 12.48 -18.35 -20.98
N ASN A 135 12.14 -19.59 -21.32
CA ASN A 135 12.96 -20.81 -21.47
C ASN A 135 13.16 -21.73 -20.25
N LEU A 136 12.18 -22.60 -20.02
CA LEU A 136 12.42 -24.03 -19.77
C LEU A 136 11.38 -24.88 -20.52
N ASN A 137 11.39 -24.82 -21.85
CA ASN A 137 10.81 -25.87 -22.69
C ASN A 137 11.97 -26.60 -23.38
N GLY A 138 12.35 -27.74 -22.81
CA GLY A 138 13.40 -28.61 -23.32
C GLY A 138 13.13 -30.06 -22.97
N PHE A 139 12.16 -30.65 -23.69
CA PHE A 139 11.99 -32.08 -23.92
C PHE A 139 11.59 -32.97 -22.73
N ASP A 140 10.27 -33.14 -22.55
CA ASP A 140 9.72 -34.48 -22.30
C ASP A 140 9.92 -35.32 -23.57
N SER A 141 10.66 -36.43 -23.47
CA SER A 141 10.65 -37.47 -24.50
C SER A 141 11.09 -38.82 -23.91
N TYR A 142 10.07 -39.59 -23.53
CA TYR A 142 9.96 -41.05 -23.54
C TYR A 142 10.88 -41.94 -22.66
N CYS A 143 10.19 -42.90 -22.06
CA CYS A 143 10.66 -44.11 -21.40
C CYS A 143 11.60 -44.95 -22.30
N CYS A 144 12.56 -45.65 -21.68
CA CYS A 144 12.70 -47.12 -21.70
C CYS A 144 14.04 -47.56 -21.08
N ASP A 145 13.97 -48.65 -20.30
CA ASP A 145 15.05 -49.55 -19.91
C ASP A 145 16.21 -49.69 -20.91
N ASP A 146 17.45 -49.71 -20.41
CA ASP A 146 18.27 -50.94 -20.42
C ASP A 146 19.49 -50.78 -19.49
N GLN A 147 19.51 -51.58 -18.42
CA GLN A 147 20.68 -51.81 -17.58
C GLN A 147 21.61 -52.78 -18.29
N GLN A 148 22.70 -52.29 -18.91
CA GLN A 148 23.87 -53.13 -19.17
C GLN A 148 25.15 -52.44 -18.69
N ASN A 149 25.37 -52.65 -17.40
CA ASN A 149 26.65 -52.61 -16.73
C ASN A 149 27.55 -53.72 -17.27
N THR A 150 28.58 -53.38 -18.04
CA THR A 150 29.81 -54.18 -18.11
C THR A 150 31.00 -53.24 -18.05
N GLN A 151 31.51 -53.09 -16.84
CA GLN A 151 32.85 -52.58 -16.60
C GLN A 151 33.70 -53.75 -16.10
N SER A 152 34.97 -53.70 -16.50
CA SER A 152 36.13 -54.27 -15.82
C SER A 152 36.81 -55.49 -16.47
N ASP A 153 38.05 -55.21 -16.88
CA ASP A 153 39.25 -56.02 -16.66
C ASP A 153 39.43 -57.31 -17.49
N GLN A 154 40.14 -57.22 -18.62
CA GLN A 154 41.61 -57.41 -18.73
C GLN A 154 42.07 -57.37 -20.20
#